data_AF-A0A6L8B8A5-F1
#
_entry.id   AF-A0A6L8B8A5-F1
#
_cell.length_a   1.000
_cell.length_b   1.000
_cell.length_c   1.000
_cell.angle_alpha   90.00
_cell.angle_beta   90.00
_cell.angle_gamma   90.00
#
_symmetry.space_group_name_H-M   'P 1'
#
loop_
_entity.id
_entity.type
_entity.pdbx_description
1 polymer ?
#
loop_
_entity_poly.entity_id
_entity_poly.type
_entity_poly.pdbx_seq_one_letter_code
_entity_poly.pdbx_strand_id
1 'polypeptide(L)' 'MKELSLEPRQTQIVRLVALGMTNAQISRSLGIQAKTVENYLTVIYQKTSANNRTELVSVLSN' A
#
# COMPACT_ATOMS: atom_id res chain seq x y z
N MET A 1 4.94 10.33 -15.75
CA MET A 1 4.88 9.91 -14.33
C MET A 1 3.40 9.80 -13.98
N LYS A 2 2.92 8.59 -13.70
CA LYS A 2 1.49 8.36 -13.41
C LYS A 2 1.24 8.90 -12.00
N GLU A 3 0.79 10.16 -11.88
CA GLU A 3 0.34 10.72 -10.61
C GLU A 3 -0.94 10.00 -10.18
N LEU A 4 -0.74 8.83 -9.60
CA LEU A 4 -1.78 8.09 -8.91
C LEU A 4 -2.15 8.92 -7.69
N SER A 5 -3.28 9.62 -7.76
CA SER A 5 -3.81 10.42 -6.66
C SER A 5 -4.29 9.48 -5.54
N LEU A 6 -3.32 9.03 -4.75
CA LEU A 6 -3.52 8.23 -3.56
C LEU A 6 -3.90 9.17 -2.43
N GLU A 7 -4.95 8.80 -1.69
CA GLU A 7 -5.32 9.51 -0.49
C GLU A 7 -4.19 9.45 0.55
N PRO A 8 -4.11 10.41 1.50
CA PRO A 8 -3.03 10.46 2.48
C PRO A 8 -2.77 9.12 3.18
N ARG A 9 -3.83 8.40 3.55
CA ARG A 9 -3.73 7.08 4.19
C ARG A 9 -3.21 6.00 3.23
N GLN A 10 -3.65 6.01 1.98
CA GLN A 10 -3.17 5.09 0.95
C GLN A 10 -1.66 5.30 0.70
N THR A 11 -1.23 6.56 0.62
CA THR A 11 0.20 6.94 0.48
C THR A 11 1.04 6.45 1.66
N GLN A 12 0.55 6.58 2.90
CA GLN A 12 1.24 6.04 4.07
C GLN A 12 1.43 4.53 3.98
N ILE A 13 0.36 3.79 3.64
CA ILE A 13 0.41 2.33 3.52
C ILE A 13 1.37 1.90 2.41
N VAL A 14 1.30 2.55 1.25
CA VAL A 14 2.18 2.32 0.10
C VAL A 14 3.66 2.50 0.46
N ARG A 15 4.01 3.56 1.19
CA ARG A 15 5.38 3.78 1.66
C ARG A 15 5.88 2.65 2.55
N LEU A 16 5.06 2.21 3.52
CA LEU A 16 5.43 1.13 4.42
C LEU A 16 5.52 -0.23 3.69
N VAL A 17 4.70 -0.45 2.66
CA VAL A 17 4.81 -1.63 1.79
C VAL A 17 6.13 -1.64 1.02
N ALA A 18 6.53 -0.49 0.45
CA ALA A 18 7.80 -0.33 -0.25
C ALA A 18 9.02 -0.58 0.66
N LEU A 19 8.89 -0.32 1.97
CA LEU A 19 9.89 -0.69 2.99
C LEU A 19 9.88 -2.18 3.38
N GLY A 20 9.04 -3.01 2.73
CA GLY A 20 8.94 -4.44 3.00
C GLY A 20 8.07 -4.82 4.21
N MET A 21 7.32 -3.87 4.80
CA MET A 21 6.54 -4.14 6.02
C MET A 21 5.29 -4.98 5.78
N THR A 22 5.09 -6.04 6.54
CA THR A 22 3.88 -6.87 6.51
C THR A 22 2.64 -6.11 6.97
N ASN A 23 1.44 -6.59 6.63
CA ASN A 23 0.18 -5.95 7.05
C ASN A 23 0.08 -5.80 8.57
N ALA A 24 0.61 -6.76 9.34
CA ALA A 24 0.65 -6.69 10.81
C ALA A 24 1.63 -5.63 11.34
N GLN A 25 2.74 -5.39 10.65
CA GLN A 25 3.66 -4.31 11.02
C GLN A 25 3.08 -2.94 10.65
N ILE A 26 2.45 -2.83 9.48
CA ILE A 26 1.76 -1.61 9.04
C ILE A 26 0.61 -1.28 10.00
N SER A 27 -0.17 -2.29 10.41
CA SER A 27 -1.29 -2.11 11.33
C SER A 27 -0.82 -1.53 12.67
N ARG A 28 0.28 -2.05 13.22
CA ARG A 28 0.92 -1.52 14.43
C ARG A 28 1.46 -0.10 14.22
N SER A 29 2.11 0.17 13.08
CA SER A 29 2.70 1.48 12.78
C SER A 29 1.65 2.58 12.61
N LEU A 30 0.46 2.25 12.09
CA LEU A 30 -0.60 3.22 11.79
C LEU A 30 -1.73 3.22 12.82
N GLY A 31 -1.69 2.34 13.83
CA GLY A 31 -2.73 2.22 14.85
C GLY A 31 -4.08 1.75 14.30
N ILE A 32 -4.08 0.90 13.26
CA ILE A 32 -5.29 0.36 12.63
C ILE A 32 -5.26 -1.16 12.63
N GLN A 33 -6.38 -1.81 12.28
CA GLN A 33 -6.44 -3.27 12.18
C GLN A 33 -5.75 -3.77 10.91
N ALA A 34 -5.15 -4.97 10.96
CA ALA A 34 -4.55 -5.58 9.77
C ALA A 34 -5.56 -5.80 8.64
N LYS A 35 -6.84 -6.07 8.97
CA LYS A 35 -7.92 -6.15 7.98
C LYS A 35 -8.18 -4.80 7.28
N THR A 36 -8.07 -3.70 8.02
CA THR A 36 -8.16 -2.36 7.44
C THR A 36 -7.01 -2.10 6.47
N VAL A 37 -5.79 -2.54 6.80
CA VAL A 37 -4.64 -2.46 5.88
C VAL A 37 -4.91 -3.26 4.60
N GLU A 38 -5.41 -4.48 4.72
CA GLU A 38 -5.78 -5.32 3.58
C GLU A 38 -6.81 -4.65 2.67
N ASN A 39 -7.86 -4.05 3.24
CA ASN A 39 -8.87 -3.32 2.47
C ASN A 39 -8.26 -2.13 1.72
N TYR A 40 -7.36 -1.37 2.37
CA TYR A 40 -6.64 -0.30 1.69
C TYR A 40 -5.76 -0.84 0.55
N LEU A 41 -5.07 -1.96 0.75
CA LEU A 41 -4.24 -2.57 -0.29
C LEU A 41 -5.07 -3.01 -1.49
N THR A 42 -6.26 -3.57 -1.29
CA THR A 42 -7.18 -3.89 -2.40
C THR A 42 -7.49 -2.67 -3.26
N VAL A 43 -7.81 -1.52 -2.64
CA VAL A 43 -8.08 -0.27 -3.36
C VAL A 43 -6.81 0.26 -4.05
N ILE A 44 -5.66 0.16 -3.38
CA ILE A 44 -4.36 0.57 -3.93
C ILE A 44 -4.02 -0.28 -5.16
N TYR A 45 -4.17 -1.59 -5.10
CA TYR A 45 -3.94 -2.50 -6.23
C TYR A 45 -4.79 -2.11 -7.45
N GLN A 46 -6.08 -1.84 -7.23
CA GLN A 46 -6.97 -1.36 -8.30
C GLN A 46 -6.51 -0.03 -8.90
N LYS A 47 -6.15 0.95 -8.06
CA LYS A 47 -5.69 2.27 -8.54
C LYS A 47 -4.37 2.17 -9.31
N THR A 48 -3.41 1.41 -8.76
CA THR A 48 -2.06 1.28 -9.31
C THR A 48 -1.96 0.29 -10.48
N SER A 49 -3.02 -0.48 -10.73
CA SER A 49 -3.04 -1.61 -11.68
C SER A 49 -2.05 -2.74 -11.31
N ALA A 50 -1.58 -2.78 -10.07
CA ALA A 50 -0.77 -3.88 -9.56
C ALA A 50 -1.66 -5.04 -9.12
N ASN A 51 -1.29 -6.27 -9.45
CA ASN A 51 -2.06 -7.48 -9.13
C ASN A 51 -1.64 -8.10 -7.79
N ASN A 52 -0.45 -7.76 -7.30
CA ASN A 52 0.09 -8.30 -6.06
C ASN A 52 1.07 -7.32 -5.42
N ARG A 53 1.50 -7.66 -4.19
CA ARG A 53 2.44 -6.87 -3.41
C ARG A 53 3.77 -6.62 -4.12
N THR A 54 4.32 -7.64 -4.77
CA THR A 54 5.62 -7.55 -5.47
C THR A 54 5.52 -6.59 -6.65
N GLU A 55 4.45 -6.70 -7.44
CA GLU A 55 4.17 -5.80 -8.54
C GLU A 55 3.93 -4.38 -8.03
N LEU A 56 3.19 -4.21 -6.93
CA LEU A 56 3.01 -2.91 -6.29
C LEU A 56 4.36 -2.29 -5.91
N VAL A 57 5.28 -3.05 -5.30
CA VAL A 57 6.63 -2.55 -5.00
C VAL A 57 7.37 -2.16 -6.28
N SER A 58 7.31 -2.98 -7.33
CA SER A 58 7.93 -2.67 -8.62
C SER A 58 7.38 -1.39 -9.26
N VAL A 59 6.07 -1.14 -9.15
CA VAL A 59 5.41 0.07 -9.67
C VAL A 59 5.82 1.32 -8.88
N LEU A 60 6.17 1.17 -7.60
CA LEU A 60 6.56 2.29 -6.73
C LEU A 60 8.05 2.63 -6.79
N SER A 61 8.89 1.66 -7.19
CA SER A 61 10.34 1.84 -7.29
C SER A 61 10.81 2.41 -8.64
N ASN A 62 9.89 2.74 -9.55
CA ASN A 62 10.16 3.21 -10.90
C ASN A 62 9.49 4.57 -11.16
#